data_AF-A0A317SET2-F1
#
_entry.id   AF-A0A317SET2-F1
#
_cell.length_a   1.000
_cell.length_b   1.000
_cell.length_c   1.000
_cell.angle_alpha   90.00
_cell.angle_beta   90.00
_cell.angle_gamma   90.00
#
_symmetry.space_group_name_H-M   'P 1'
#
loop_
_entity.id
_entity.type
_entity.pdbx_description
1 polymer ?
#
loop_
_entity_poly.entity_id
_entity_poly.type
_entity_poly.pdbx_seq_one_letter_code
_entity_poly.pdbx_strand_id
1 'polypeptide(L)'
;MPLAPEQRATLSPSVRASILQLANCYLLLSMCSTAVLRSTREECVVRRFLLALLLGDVGHVYLTYVAVGADYFFSPSQWNLLAHGNLTFTIFLFLSRSIYLLGWGGNPRSQGPIRAKSD
;
A
#
# COMPACT_ATOMS: atom_id res chain seq x y z
N MET A 1 -31.83 19.62 29.85
CA MET A 1 -31.71 19.24 28.43
C MET A 1 -31.19 17.81 28.40
N PRO A 2 -32.02 16.80 28.12
CA PRO A 2 -31.61 15.41 28.23
C PRO A 2 -30.77 15.01 26.99
N LEU A 3 -29.65 14.35 27.23
CA LEU A 3 -28.75 13.82 26.21
C LEU A 3 -29.45 12.66 25.50
N ALA A 4 -29.70 12.80 24.19
CA ALA A 4 -30.27 11.74 23.37
C ALA A 4 -29.28 10.57 23.28
N PRO A 5 -29.69 9.34 23.65
CA PRO A 5 -28.88 8.16 23.41
C PRO A 5 -28.91 7.88 21.91
N GLU A 6 -27.75 7.47 21.38
CA GLU A 6 -27.65 6.81 20.08
C GLU A 6 -27.61 7.72 18.83
N GLN A 7 -26.60 8.59 18.75
CA GLN A 7 -25.91 8.79 17.45
C GLN A 7 -25.17 7.49 17.08
N ARG A 8 -25.89 6.39 16.81
CA ARG A 8 -25.42 5.43 15.82
C ARG A 8 -25.53 6.18 14.50
N ALA A 9 -24.50 6.95 14.16
CA ALA A 9 -24.42 7.65 12.88
C ALA A 9 -24.69 6.61 11.79
N THR A 10 -25.89 6.65 11.23
CA THR A 10 -26.33 5.76 10.16
C THR A 10 -25.50 6.16 8.95
N LEU A 11 -24.32 5.54 8.81
CA LEU A 11 -23.45 5.72 7.65
C LEU A 11 -24.32 5.56 6.40
N SER A 12 -24.23 6.52 5.47
CA SER A 12 -25.01 6.44 4.24
C SER A 12 -24.73 5.08 3.56
N PRO A 13 -25.74 4.43 2.96
CA PRO A 13 -25.56 3.13 2.33
C PRO A 13 -24.38 3.08 1.36
N SER A 14 -24.14 4.18 0.64
CA SER A 14 -23.02 4.35 -0.27
C SER A 14 -21.66 4.32 0.44
N VAL A 15 -21.50 5.02 1.56
CA VAL A 15 -20.23 4.99 2.34
C VAL A 15 -19.96 3.58 2.87
N ARG A 16 -20.99 2.90 3.37
CA ARG A 16 -20.85 1.52 3.83
C ARG A 16 -20.45 0.58 2.69
N ALA A 17 -21.05 0.73 1.52
CA ALA A 17 -20.68 -0.04 0.33
C ALA A 17 -19.22 0.23 -0.09
N SER A 18 -18.78 1.49 -0.11
CA SER A 18 -17.40 1.86 -0.46
C SER A 18 -16.37 1.27 0.52
N ILE A 19 -16.66 1.27 1.83
CA ILE A 19 -15.76 0.66 2.84
C ILE A 19 -15.64 -0.87 2.60
N LEU A 20 -16.74 -1.56 2.33
CA LEU A 20 -16.73 -3.00 2.05
C LEU A 20 -16.02 -3.33 0.74
N GLN A 21 -16.23 -2.54 -0.31
CA GLN A 21 -15.53 -2.67 -1.58
C GLN A 21 -14.02 -2.46 -1.41
N LEU A 22 -13.62 -1.45 -0.64
CA LEU A 22 -12.23 -1.18 -0.32
C LEU A 22 -11.59 -2.35 0.44
N ALA A 23 -12.29 -2.89 1.46
CA ALA A 23 -11.83 -4.06 2.20
C ALA A 23 -11.65 -5.29 1.29
N ASN A 24 -12.57 -5.54 0.36
CA ASN A 24 -12.45 -6.61 -0.62
C ASN A 24 -11.25 -6.41 -1.56
N CYS A 25 -11.01 -5.17 -2.04
CA CYS A 25 -9.84 -4.85 -2.85
C CYS A 25 -8.52 -5.11 -2.11
N TYR A 26 -8.44 -4.79 -0.81
CA TYR A 26 -7.25 -5.10 0.00
C TYR A 26 -7.02 -6.61 0.15
N LEU A 27 -8.09 -7.38 0.35
CA LEU A 27 -8.00 -8.84 0.41
C LEU A 27 -7.49 -9.42 -0.91
N LEU A 28 -8.04 -8.96 -2.04
CA LEU A 28 -7.59 -9.36 -3.38
C LEU A 28 -6.13 -8.98 -3.63
N LEU A 29 -5.70 -7.78 -3.22
CA LEU A 29 -4.31 -7.35 -3.33
C LEU A 29 -3.37 -8.26 -2.53
N SER A 30 -3.76 -8.66 -1.32
CA SER A 30 -3.01 -9.59 -0.47
C SER A 30 -2.89 -10.98 -1.12
N MET A 31 -4.00 -11.51 -1.66
CA MET A 31 -4.02 -12.78 -2.39
C MET A 31 -3.13 -12.73 -3.64
N CYS A 32 -3.24 -11.67 -4.45
CA CYS A 32 -2.44 -11.47 -5.65
C CYS A 32 -0.95 -11.36 -5.31
N SER A 33 -0.60 -10.56 -4.31
CA SER A 33 0.79 -10.41 -3.84
C SER A 33 1.36 -11.76 -3.41
N THR A 34 0.60 -12.53 -2.61
CA THR A 34 1.04 -13.86 -2.16
C THR A 34 1.15 -14.85 -3.32
N ALA A 35 0.22 -14.82 -4.26
CA ALA A 35 0.24 -15.69 -5.44
C ALA A 35 1.46 -15.41 -6.33
N VAL A 36 1.74 -14.13 -6.62
CA VAL A 36 2.91 -13.73 -7.42
C VAL A 36 4.21 -14.12 -6.73
N LEU A 37 4.33 -13.83 -5.43
CA LEU A 37 5.52 -14.18 -4.64
C LEU A 37 5.74 -15.70 -4.52
N ARG A 38 4.68 -16.51 -4.56
CA ARG A 38 4.79 -17.98 -4.56
C ARG A 38 4.97 -18.58 -5.94
N SER A 39 4.45 -17.93 -6.99
CA SER A 39 4.46 -18.47 -8.35
C SER A 39 5.75 -18.21 -9.11
N THR A 40 6.52 -17.17 -8.76
CA THR A 40 7.77 -16.85 -9.45
C THR A 40 8.96 -16.95 -8.50
N ARG A 41 10.02 -17.63 -8.95
CA ARG A 41 11.35 -17.64 -8.28
C ARG A 41 12.34 -16.68 -8.92
N GLU A 42 11.94 -16.02 -10.01
CA GLU A 42 12.78 -15.07 -10.73
C GLU A 42 12.82 -13.72 -10.00
N GLU A 43 13.98 -13.40 -9.40
CA GLU A 43 14.18 -12.18 -8.64
C GLU A 43 13.89 -10.92 -9.46
N CYS A 44 14.15 -10.95 -10.78
CA CYS A 44 13.86 -9.83 -11.68
C CYS A 44 12.37 -9.51 -11.75
N VAL A 45 11.51 -10.54 -11.82
CA VAL A 45 10.06 -10.38 -11.88
C VAL A 45 9.53 -9.89 -10.54
N VAL A 46 10.00 -10.49 -9.43
CA VAL A 46 9.61 -10.07 -8.07
C VAL A 46 9.98 -8.61 -7.84
N ARG A 47 11.20 -8.18 -8.18
CA ARG A 47 11.62 -6.78 -7.99
C ARG A 47 10.80 -5.79 -8.80
N ARG A 48 10.52 -6.09 -10.08
CA ARG A 48 9.66 -5.22 -10.92
C ARG A 48 8.25 -5.12 -10.35
N PHE A 49 7.69 -6.24 -9.90
CA PHE A 49 6.39 -6.27 -9.24
C PHE A 49 6.37 -5.46 -7.94
N LEU A 50 7.39 -5.64 -7.08
CA LEU A 50 7.51 -4.89 -5.83
C LEU A 50 7.76 -3.38 -6.05
N LEU A 51 8.45 -2.99 -7.12
CA LEU A 51 8.60 -1.59 -7.51
C LEU A 51 7.26 -0.95 -7.89
N ALA A 52 6.43 -1.67 -8.67
CA ALA A 52 5.09 -1.19 -9.01
C ALA A 52 4.21 -1.02 -7.77
N LEU A 53 4.30 -1.98 -6.84
CA LEU A 53 3.63 -1.91 -5.55
C LEU A 53 4.13 -0.75 -4.67
N LEU A 54 5.44 -0.52 -4.64
CA LEU A 54 6.06 0.59 -3.91
C LEU A 54 5.55 1.94 -4.43
N LEU A 55 5.44 2.10 -5.75
CA LEU A 55 4.89 3.31 -6.37
C LEU A 55 3.42 3.52 -5.97
N GLY A 56 2.66 2.42 -5.89
CA GLY A 56 1.28 2.43 -5.37
C GLY A 56 1.19 2.91 -3.92
N ASP A 57 2.11 2.47 -3.05
CA ASP A 57 2.15 2.91 -1.65
C ASP A 57 2.44 4.41 -1.54
N VAL A 58 3.42 4.92 -2.31
CA VAL A 58 3.74 6.35 -2.34
C VAL A 58 2.52 7.17 -2.78
N GLY A 59 1.83 6.71 -3.82
CA GLY A 59 0.58 7.33 -4.26
C GLY A 59 -0.48 7.35 -3.18
N HIS A 60 -0.67 6.23 -2.46
CA HIS A 60 -1.64 6.13 -1.38
C HIS A 60 -1.32 7.06 -0.20
N VAL A 61 -0.06 7.11 0.23
CA VAL A 61 0.40 8.00 1.31
C VAL A 61 0.25 9.46 0.91
N TYR A 62 0.66 9.82 -0.31
CA TYR A 62 0.55 11.19 -0.82
C TYR A 62 -0.91 11.65 -0.94
N LEU A 63 -1.79 10.84 -1.52
CA LEU A 63 -3.20 11.17 -1.63
C LEU A 63 -3.87 11.25 -0.25
N THR A 64 -3.48 10.40 0.69
CA THR A 64 -3.97 10.47 2.07
C THR A 64 -3.51 11.75 2.76
N TYR A 65 -2.25 12.14 2.57
CA TYR A 65 -1.70 13.41 3.06
C TYR A 65 -2.48 14.62 2.50
N VAL A 66 -2.77 14.62 1.19
CA VAL A 66 -3.56 15.68 0.54
C VAL A 66 -5.01 15.69 1.04
N ALA A 67 -5.64 14.53 1.24
CA ALA A 67 -7.03 14.43 1.66
C ALA A 67 -7.27 14.84 3.11
N VAL A 68 -6.31 14.54 3.99
CA VAL A 68 -6.48 14.65 5.44
C VAL A 68 -5.74 15.87 6.03
N GLY A 69 -4.74 16.40 5.32
CA GLY A 69 -3.95 17.55 5.72
C GLY A 69 -2.79 17.20 6.67
N ALA A 70 -1.80 18.09 6.73
CA ALA A 70 -0.56 17.86 7.46
C ALA A 70 -0.77 17.69 8.97
N ASP A 71 -1.65 18.49 9.58
CA ASP A 71 -1.86 18.50 11.03
C ASP A 71 -2.39 17.16 11.56
N TYR A 72 -3.32 16.54 10.84
CA TYR A 72 -3.84 15.23 11.20
C TYR A 72 -2.91 14.10 10.75
N PHE A 73 -2.25 14.25 9.59
CA PHE A 73 -1.29 13.26 9.11
C PHE A 73 -0.10 13.09 10.08
N PHE A 74 0.42 14.16 10.67
CA PHE A 74 1.53 14.07 11.63
C PHE A 74 1.08 13.79 13.08
N SER A 75 -0.22 13.68 13.33
CA SER A 75 -0.79 13.42 14.66
C SER A 75 -1.38 11.99 14.76
N PRO A 76 -0.55 10.94 14.88
CA PRO A 76 -1.04 9.56 14.96
C PRO A 76 -1.94 9.29 16.18
N SER A 77 -1.83 10.11 17.24
CA SER A 77 -2.73 10.05 18.40
C SER A 77 -4.18 10.40 18.07
N GLN A 78 -4.45 11.10 16.97
CA GLN A 78 -5.79 11.51 16.53
C GLN A 78 -6.37 10.58 15.47
N TRP A 79 -5.62 9.57 15.02
CA TRP A 79 -6.03 8.67 13.96
C TRP A 79 -7.12 7.71 14.42
N ASN A 80 -8.25 7.72 13.70
CA ASN A 80 -9.30 6.72 13.88
C ASN A 80 -8.81 5.31 13.47
N LEU A 81 -9.53 4.26 13.89
CA LEU A 81 -9.16 2.86 13.59
C LEU A 81 -8.93 2.59 12.10
N LEU A 82 -9.75 3.19 11.23
CA LEU A 82 -9.58 3.07 9.77
C LEU A 82 -8.31 3.80 9.26
N ALA A 83 -7.97 4.96 9.84
CA ALA A 83 -6.76 5.70 9.48
C ALA A 83 -5.51 4.95 9.96
N HIS A 84 -5.53 4.43 11.18
CA HIS A 84 -4.52 3.51 11.67
C HIS A 84 -4.38 2.29 10.75
N GLY A 85 -5.49 1.68 10.35
CA GLY A 85 -5.50 0.54 9.43
C GLY A 85 -4.86 0.88 8.09
N ASN A 86 -5.36 1.89 7.38
CA ASN A 86 -4.87 2.19 6.04
C ASN A 86 -3.43 2.73 6.07
N LEU A 87 -3.15 3.71 6.93
CA LEU A 87 -1.87 4.42 6.88
C LEU A 87 -0.73 3.61 7.49
N THR A 88 -0.96 2.94 8.62
CA THR A 88 0.08 2.09 9.24
C THR A 88 0.43 0.90 8.35
N PHE A 89 -0.56 0.22 7.78
CA PHE A 89 -0.29 -0.93 6.89
C PHE A 89 0.41 -0.49 5.61
N THR A 90 0.03 0.63 4.99
CA THR A 90 0.72 1.13 3.80
C THR A 90 2.16 1.52 4.10
N ILE A 91 2.44 2.21 5.21
CA ILE A 91 3.81 2.55 5.61
C ILE A 91 4.63 1.29 5.89
N PHE A 92 4.07 0.30 6.58
CA PHE A 92 4.73 -0.98 6.84
C PHE A 92 5.07 -1.73 5.54
N LEU A 93 4.12 -1.80 4.59
CA LEU A 93 4.33 -2.42 3.28
C LEU A 93 5.40 -1.67 2.49
N PHE A 94 5.34 -0.34 2.47
CA PHE A 94 6.34 0.51 1.82
C PHE A 94 7.75 0.25 2.36
N LEU A 95 7.91 0.19 3.69
CA LEU A 95 9.19 -0.10 4.34
C LEU A 95 9.70 -1.50 3.99
N SER A 96 8.86 -2.52 4.10
CA SER A 96 9.25 -3.91 3.78
C SER A 96 9.72 -4.06 2.33
N ARG A 97 9.04 -3.38 1.39
CA ARG A 97 9.39 -3.36 -0.04
C ARG A 97 10.65 -2.55 -0.29
N SER A 98 10.81 -1.41 0.37
CA SER A 98 12.02 -0.58 0.28
C SER A 98 13.25 -1.36 0.74
N ILE A 99 13.18 -2.05 1.88
CA ILE A 99 14.26 -2.89 2.41
C ILE A 99 14.63 -4.01 1.43
N TYR A 100 13.62 -4.67 0.84
CA TYR A 100 13.84 -5.72 -0.15
C TYR A 100 14.55 -5.19 -1.42
N LEU A 101 14.12 -4.03 -1.91
CA LEU A 101 14.65 -3.39 -3.13
C LEU A 101 16.02 -2.75 -2.92
N LEU A 102 16.29 -2.19 -1.73
CA LEU A 102 17.57 -1.54 -1.37
C LEU A 102 18.72 -2.54 -1.16
N GLY A 103 18.48 -3.84 -1.28
CA GLY A 103 19.56 -4.79 -1.55
C GLY A 103 19.86 -5.82 -0.47
N TRP A 104 18.99 -6.04 0.52
CA TRP A 104 19.09 -7.30 1.28
C TRP A 104 18.70 -8.52 0.40
N GLY A 105 18.00 -8.29 -0.72
CA GLY A 105 17.51 -9.32 -1.65
C GLY A 105 18.24 -9.44 -2.98
N GLY A 106 19.45 -8.88 -3.14
CA GLY A 106 20.36 -9.22 -4.23
C GLY A 106 20.89 -8.03 -5.04
N ASN A 107 22.22 -7.94 -5.05
CA ASN A 107 23.01 -7.02 -5.85
C ASN A 107 22.58 -7.10 -7.34
N PRO A 108 22.25 -5.98 -8.01
CA PRO A 108 22.10 -5.95 -9.46
C PRO A 108 23.48 -6.10 -10.12
N ARG A 109 24.02 -7.32 -10.09
CA ARG A 109 25.14 -7.66 -10.96
C ARG A 109 24.62 -7.71 -12.39
N SER A 110 24.98 -6.66 -13.13
CA SER A 110 25.17 -6.70 -14.58
C SER A 110 23.92 -7.02 -15.42
N GLN A 111 23.09 -6.00 -15.65
CA GLN A 111 22.60 -5.84 -17.03
C GLN A 111 23.82 -5.48 -17.87
N GLY A 112 24.49 -6.50 -18.41
CA GLY A 112 25.55 -6.28 -19.39
C GLY A 112 24.95 -5.53 -20.57
N PRO A 113 25.66 -4.55 -21.15
CA PRO A 113 25.14 -3.80 -22.29
C PRO A 113 24.77 -4.81 -23.39
N ILE A 114 23.56 -4.66 -23.94
CA ILE A 114 23.16 -5.39 -25.14
C ILE A 114 24.20 -5.08 -26.22
N ARG A 115 25.06 -6.05 -26.50
CA ARG A 115 26.05 -5.97 -27.57
C ARG A 115 25.26 -5.95 -28.88
N ALA A 116 25.02 -4.75 -29.41
CA ALA A 116 24.62 -4.57 -30.79
C ALA A 116 25.66 -5.29 -31.67
N LYS A 117 25.17 -6.21 -32.48
CA LYS A 117 25.97 -7.03 -33.38
C LYS A 117 26.63 -6.06 -34.37
N SER A 118 27.96 -6.09 -34.41
CA SER A 118 28.80 -5.40 -35.38
C SER A 118 28.59 -5.99 -36.77
N ASP A 119 28.24 -5.14 -37.73
CA ASP A 119 28.45 -5.36 -39.18
C ASP A 119 29.66 -4.54 -39.63
#